data_AF-A0A3R7WL77-F1
#
_entry.id   AF-A0A3R7WL77-F1
#
_cell.length_a   1.000
_cell.length_b   1.000
_cell.length_c   1.000
_cell.angle_alpha   90.00
_cell.angle_beta   90.00
_cell.angle_gamma   90.00
#
_symmetry.space_group_name_H-M   'P 1'
#
loop_
_entity.id
_entity.type
_entity.pdbx_description
1 polymer ?
#
loop_
_entity_poly.entity_id
_entity_poly.type
_entity_poly.pdbx_seq_one_letter_code
_entity_poly.pdbx_strand_id
1 'polypeptide(L)'
;MSTHDHSRSSGFCLVLKTEVGMSLAEHLKACIKTEGPLPLELFLEKVMTTTQDSYYAEANRFGKDGDFITAPEISQLFGEILAAFQAWLWELSGSPDANEMIIFEAGPGRGTLFEDMHRSWRQICPQMAAAPVTFLETSPYLRNVLTSRFSGLDIHLAKTADNLPEVPLFGVANEFF
;
A
#
# COMPACT_ATOMS: atom_id res chain seq x y z
N MET A 1 30.19 21.44 -20.83
CA MET A 1 30.80 21.42 -19.48
C MET A 1 30.29 22.64 -18.74
N SER A 2 29.14 22.50 -18.10
CA SER A 2 28.64 23.43 -17.08
C SER A 2 27.75 22.59 -16.18
N THR A 3 28.21 22.44 -14.95
CA THR A 3 27.66 21.60 -13.89
C THR A 3 26.33 22.16 -13.41
N HIS A 4 25.26 21.36 -13.46
CA HIS A 4 24.04 21.65 -12.72
C HIS A 4 24.32 21.39 -11.23
N ASP A 5 24.43 22.48 -10.49
CA ASP A 5 24.59 22.51 -9.04
C ASP A 5 23.24 22.21 -8.36
N HIS A 6 23.09 20.96 -7.92
CA HIS A 6 22.02 20.54 -7.01
C HIS A 6 22.36 20.98 -5.59
N SER A 7 22.22 22.26 -5.29
CA SER A 7 22.31 22.77 -3.91
C SER A 7 21.32 23.90 -3.65
N ARG A 8 20.03 23.57 -3.51
CA ARG A 8 19.06 24.41 -2.80
C ARG A 8 18.20 23.58 -1.85
N SER A 9 18.84 23.07 -0.81
CA SER A 9 18.17 22.72 0.45
C SER A 9 18.25 23.93 1.39
N SER A 10 17.20 24.75 1.46
CA SER A 10 16.93 25.58 2.64
C SER A 10 15.54 26.20 2.54
N GLY A 11 14.62 25.73 3.38
CA GLY A 11 13.47 26.54 3.80
C GLY A 11 12.07 25.97 3.55
N PHE A 12 11.91 24.75 3.04
CA PHE A 12 10.58 24.17 2.94
C PHE A 12 10.10 23.75 4.32
N CYS A 13 9.03 24.38 4.82
CA CYS A 13 8.42 24.19 6.14
C CYS A 13 8.57 22.76 6.70
N LEU A 14 9.63 22.56 7.49
CA LEU A 14 9.98 21.30 8.14
C LEU A 14 9.67 21.42 9.62
N VAL A 15 8.39 21.45 10.00
CA VAL A 15 7.97 21.10 11.36
C VAL A 15 6.63 20.36 11.32
N LEU A 16 6.70 19.14 11.83
CA LEU A 16 5.61 18.24 12.19
C LEU A 16 4.80 18.82 13.36
N LYS A 17 3.50 19.03 13.11
CA LYS A 17 2.33 19.10 14.01
C LYS A 17 1.45 20.25 13.56
N THR A 18 0.22 19.94 13.14
CA THR A 18 -0.86 20.92 13.06
C THR A 18 -0.92 21.68 14.40
N GLU A 19 -0.78 23.00 14.36
CA GLU A 19 -1.12 23.82 15.52
C GLU A 19 -2.58 23.56 15.87
N VAL A 20 -2.87 23.38 17.17
CA VAL A 20 -4.21 23.04 17.66
C VAL A 20 -5.19 24.10 17.17
N GLY A 21 -6.07 23.72 16.23
CA GLY A 21 -7.16 24.56 15.71
C GLY A 21 -7.01 25.04 14.27
N MET A 22 -5.93 24.73 13.55
CA MET A 22 -5.78 25.06 12.13
C MET A 22 -5.91 23.82 11.25
N SER A 23 -6.80 23.88 10.26
CA SER A 23 -6.99 22.82 9.27
C SER A 23 -5.79 22.71 8.32
N LEU A 24 -5.57 21.52 7.74
CA LEU A 24 -4.53 21.32 6.71
C LEU A 24 -4.62 22.34 5.56
N ALA A 25 -5.83 22.69 5.13
CA ALA A 25 -6.05 23.65 4.05
C ALA A 25 -5.58 25.07 4.42
N GLU A 26 -5.79 25.50 5.65
CA GLU A 26 -5.32 26.79 6.15
C GLU A 26 -3.80 26.81 6.25
N HIS A 27 -3.19 25.72 6.69
CA HIS A 27 -1.74 25.58 6.76
C HIS A 27 -1.09 25.64 5.37
N LEU A 28 -1.64 24.94 4.37
CA LEU A 28 -1.15 24.98 2.99
C LEU A 28 -1.28 26.37 2.37
N LYS A 29 -2.41 27.07 2.61
CA LYS A 29 -2.60 28.47 2.17
C LYS A 29 -1.58 29.41 2.80
N ALA A 30 -1.30 29.25 4.09
CA ALA A 30 -0.29 30.05 4.79
C ALA A 30 1.09 29.83 4.17
N CYS A 31 1.50 28.57 3.97
CA CYS A 31 2.78 28.23 3.34
C CYS A 31 2.91 28.83 1.94
N ILE A 32 1.87 28.70 1.09
CA ILE A 32 1.92 29.25 -0.28
C ILE A 32 2.07 30.78 -0.27
N LYS A 33 1.44 31.45 0.70
CA LYS A 33 1.52 32.91 0.84
C LYS A 33 2.89 33.39 1.30
N THR A 34 3.59 32.61 2.14
CA THR A 34 4.89 32.99 2.71
C THR A 34 6.09 32.49 1.90
N GLU A 35 6.02 31.29 1.33
CA GLU A 35 7.13 30.59 0.68
C GLU A 35 6.97 30.52 -0.86
N GLY A 36 5.81 30.92 -1.39
CA GLY A 36 5.52 30.88 -2.82
C GLY A 36 4.87 29.57 -3.28
N PRO A 37 4.78 29.32 -4.59
CA PRO A 37 4.08 28.16 -5.14
C PRO A 37 4.61 26.83 -4.59
N LEU A 38 3.69 25.97 -4.16
CA LEU A 38 3.98 24.61 -3.70
C LEU A 38 4.03 23.65 -4.89
N PRO A 39 5.14 22.91 -5.11
CA PRO A 39 5.18 21.83 -6.09
C PRO A 39 4.06 20.81 -5.86
N LEU A 40 3.47 20.31 -6.94
CA LEU A 40 2.34 19.38 -6.87
C LEU A 40 2.68 18.12 -6.06
N GLU A 41 3.90 17.59 -6.20
CA GLU A 41 4.37 16.42 -5.45
C GLU A 41 4.32 16.64 -3.93
N LEU A 42 4.84 17.77 -3.44
CA LEU A 42 4.82 18.12 -2.03
C LEU A 42 3.41 18.43 -1.51
N PHE A 43 2.54 18.97 -2.38
CA PHE A 43 1.13 19.14 -2.06
C PHE A 43 0.44 17.78 -1.86
N LEU A 44 0.62 16.85 -2.80
CA LEU A 44 0.03 15.51 -2.73
C LEU A 44 0.55 14.73 -1.53
N GLU A 45 1.87 14.75 -1.29
CA GLU A 45 2.49 14.15 -0.11
C GLU A 45 1.85 14.69 1.18
N LYS A 46 1.73 16.02 1.33
CA LYS A 46 1.14 16.64 2.52
C LYS A 46 -0.34 16.28 2.70
N VAL A 47 -1.15 16.27 1.64
CA VAL A 47 -2.58 15.91 1.75
C VAL A 47 -2.79 14.42 2.06
N MET A 48 -1.86 13.57 1.65
CA MET A 48 -1.94 12.13 1.90
C MET A 48 -1.35 11.70 3.24
N THR A 49 -0.37 12.44 3.81
CA THR A 49 0.44 11.96 4.95
C THR A 49 0.31 12.78 6.25
N THR A 50 -0.30 13.98 6.25
CA THR A 50 -0.29 14.85 7.45
C THR A 50 -1.46 14.57 8.41
N THR A 51 -1.11 14.21 9.65
CA THR A 51 -1.99 13.72 10.74
C THR A 51 -3.34 14.43 10.98
N GLN A 52 -4.31 13.64 11.46
CA GLN A 52 -5.72 13.95 11.83
C GLN A 52 -6.63 14.48 10.71
N ASP A 53 -6.12 15.33 9.82
CA ASP A 53 -6.90 15.93 8.72
C ASP A 53 -6.52 15.40 7.32
N SER A 54 -5.51 14.52 7.20
CA SER A 54 -5.20 13.85 5.92
C SER A 54 -6.34 12.94 5.50
N TYR A 55 -6.54 12.84 4.19
CA TYR A 55 -7.59 12.02 3.58
C TYR A 55 -7.59 10.56 4.10
N TYR A 56 -6.41 10.01 4.40
CA TYR A 56 -6.23 8.64 4.90
C TYR A 56 -6.12 8.51 6.43
N ALA A 57 -6.32 9.58 7.21
CA ALA A 57 -6.23 9.53 8.68
C ALA A 57 -7.46 8.87 9.33
N GLU A 58 -8.63 8.95 8.72
CA GLU A 58 -9.87 8.38 9.26
C GLU A 58 -10.11 6.94 8.77
N ALA A 59 -10.29 6.04 9.73
CA ALA A 59 -10.41 4.59 9.53
C ALA A 59 -11.62 4.11 8.71
N ASN A 60 -12.57 4.99 8.38
CA ASN A 60 -13.91 4.61 7.90
C ASN A 60 -14.19 4.92 6.42
N ARG A 61 -13.17 5.19 5.60
CA ARG A 61 -13.33 5.66 4.22
C ARG A 61 -13.37 4.55 3.14
N PHE A 62 -13.17 3.28 3.52
CA PHE A 62 -13.13 2.14 2.60
C PHE A 62 -14.36 1.23 2.75
N GLY A 63 -14.89 0.72 1.62
CA GLY A 63 -16.02 -0.22 1.58
C GLY A 63 -17.36 0.45 1.30
N LYS A 64 -18.47 -0.29 1.39
CA LYS A 64 -19.82 0.19 1.04
C LYS A 64 -20.29 1.44 1.79
N ASP A 65 -19.72 1.71 2.97
CA ASP A 65 -20.05 2.86 3.82
C ASP A 65 -19.00 3.99 3.76
N GLY A 66 -18.01 3.88 2.86
CA GLY A 66 -16.94 4.86 2.65
C GLY A 66 -17.00 5.56 1.28
N ASP A 67 -16.04 6.45 1.01
CA ASP A 67 -16.00 7.28 -0.21
C ASP A 67 -15.45 6.53 -1.45
N PHE A 68 -14.83 5.35 -1.25
CA PHE A 68 -14.26 4.52 -2.31
C PHE A 68 -14.73 3.07 -2.25
N ILE A 69 -15.30 2.59 -3.36
CA ILE A 69 -15.52 1.17 -3.64
C ILE A 69 -14.48 0.74 -4.67
N THR A 70 -13.50 -0.05 -4.26
CA THR A 70 -12.46 -0.60 -5.15
C THR A 70 -12.95 -1.87 -5.84
N ALA A 71 -12.33 -2.29 -6.95
CA ALA A 71 -12.78 -3.47 -7.71
C ALA A 71 -12.93 -4.77 -6.87
N PRO A 72 -12.04 -5.07 -5.89
CA PRO A 72 -12.23 -6.18 -4.96
C PRO A 72 -13.48 -6.06 -4.08
N GLU A 73 -13.90 -4.84 -3.74
CA GLU A 73 -15.09 -4.56 -2.93
C GLU A 73 -16.40 -4.60 -3.76
N ILE A 74 -16.30 -4.60 -5.11
CA ILE A 74 -17.43 -4.77 -6.04
C ILE A 74 -17.74 -6.25 -6.24
N SER A 75 -16.71 -7.09 -6.44
CA SER A 75 -16.91 -8.51 -6.71
C SER A 75 -15.70 -9.37 -6.38
N GLN A 76 -15.97 -10.45 -5.65
CA GLN A 76 -15.02 -11.54 -5.34
C GLN A 76 -14.35 -12.12 -6.59
N LEU A 77 -15.06 -12.11 -7.74
CA LEU A 77 -14.55 -12.64 -9.01
C LEU A 77 -13.22 -12.01 -9.43
N PHE A 78 -12.97 -10.75 -9.07
CA PHE A 78 -11.72 -10.09 -9.39
C PHE A 78 -10.53 -10.80 -8.72
N GLY A 79 -10.65 -11.11 -7.42
CA GLY A 79 -9.63 -11.87 -6.69
C GLY A 79 -9.49 -13.31 -7.19
N GLU A 80 -10.58 -13.96 -7.58
CA GLU A 80 -10.55 -15.33 -8.12
C GLU A 80 -9.80 -15.42 -9.46
N ILE A 81 -10.02 -14.44 -10.36
CA ILE A 81 -9.32 -14.38 -11.65
C ILE A 81 -7.83 -14.12 -11.43
N LEU A 82 -7.47 -13.18 -10.53
CA LEU A 82 -6.08 -12.90 -10.21
C LEU A 82 -5.37 -14.10 -9.57
N ALA A 83 -6.06 -14.85 -8.72
CA ALA A 83 -5.52 -16.08 -8.15
C ALA A 83 -5.24 -17.13 -9.21
N ALA A 84 -6.17 -17.36 -10.14
CA ALA A 84 -5.97 -18.30 -11.24
C ALA A 84 -4.81 -17.88 -12.15
N PHE A 85 -4.71 -16.58 -12.46
CA PHE A 85 -3.61 -16.05 -13.25
C PHE A 85 -2.26 -16.23 -12.55
N GLN A 86 -2.18 -15.93 -11.24
CA GLN A 86 -0.95 -16.11 -10.48
C GLN A 86 -0.56 -17.58 -10.30
N ALA A 87 -1.53 -18.49 -10.12
CA ALA A 87 -1.29 -19.93 -10.08
C ALA A 87 -0.70 -20.42 -11.42
N TRP A 88 -1.22 -19.93 -12.54
CA TRP A 88 -0.67 -20.23 -13.86
C TRP A 88 0.75 -19.69 -14.04
N LEU A 89 1.06 -18.48 -13.56
CA LEU A 89 2.42 -17.94 -13.55
C LEU A 89 3.36 -18.77 -12.68
N TRP A 90 2.89 -19.25 -11.52
CA TRP A 90 3.65 -20.13 -10.64
C TRP A 90 4.03 -21.44 -11.35
N GLU A 91 3.09 -22.08 -12.05
CA GLU A 91 3.37 -23.27 -12.87
C GLU A 91 4.42 -22.99 -13.96
N LEU A 92 4.27 -21.87 -14.69
CA LEU A 92 5.22 -21.47 -15.72
C LEU A 92 6.62 -21.15 -15.17
N SER A 93 6.71 -20.79 -13.89
CA SER A 93 7.96 -20.49 -13.20
C SER A 93 8.64 -21.75 -12.65
N GLY A 94 8.17 -22.94 -13.00
CA GLY A 94 8.74 -24.22 -12.57
C GLY A 94 8.21 -24.70 -11.22
N SER A 95 7.10 -24.13 -10.74
CA SER A 95 6.42 -24.56 -9.51
C SER A 95 7.34 -24.56 -8.27
N PRO A 96 7.99 -23.43 -7.93
CA PRO A 96 8.85 -23.35 -6.76
C PRO A 96 8.10 -23.76 -5.48
N ASP A 97 8.82 -24.37 -4.54
CA ASP A 97 8.25 -24.76 -3.25
C ASP A 97 7.86 -23.52 -2.43
N ALA A 98 6.90 -23.68 -1.53
CA ALA A 98 6.32 -22.57 -0.76
C ALA A 98 7.37 -21.75 0.04
N ASN A 99 8.43 -22.40 0.51
CA ASN A 99 9.53 -21.77 1.25
C ASN A 99 10.60 -21.13 0.35
N GLU A 100 10.48 -21.26 -0.97
CA GLU A 100 11.42 -20.73 -1.97
C GLU A 100 10.83 -19.53 -2.73
N MET A 101 9.65 -19.05 -2.34
CA MET A 101 8.97 -17.94 -2.99
C MET A 101 8.23 -17.07 -1.98
N ILE A 102 7.76 -15.91 -2.43
CA ILE A 102 6.85 -15.06 -1.67
C ILE A 102 5.61 -14.68 -2.47
N ILE A 103 4.50 -14.55 -1.77
CA ILE A 103 3.34 -13.80 -2.25
C ILE A 103 3.51 -12.34 -1.86
N PHE A 104 3.13 -11.41 -2.72
CA PHE A 104 3.30 -9.98 -2.47
C PHE A 104 2.04 -9.18 -2.84
N GLU A 105 1.66 -8.24 -1.99
CA GLU A 105 0.65 -7.25 -2.34
C GLU A 105 1.05 -5.84 -1.88
N ALA A 106 1.05 -4.89 -2.81
CA ALA A 106 1.31 -3.48 -2.53
C ALA A 106 0.01 -2.74 -2.26
N GLY A 107 -0.06 -2.07 -1.10
CA GLY A 107 -1.26 -1.36 -0.66
C GLY A 107 -2.49 -2.26 -0.54
N PRO A 108 -2.46 -3.33 0.28
CA PRO A 108 -3.56 -4.29 0.37
C PRO A 108 -4.85 -3.71 1.00
N GLY A 109 -4.79 -2.48 1.52
CA GLY A 109 -5.87 -1.88 2.28
C GLY A 109 -6.25 -2.76 3.47
N ARG A 110 -7.49 -3.25 3.49
CA ARG A 110 -7.99 -4.17 4.54
C ARG A 110 -7.66 -5.63 4.29
N GLY A 111 -6.99 -5.96 3.18
CA GLY A 111 -6.66 -7.33 2.77
C GLY A 111 -7.81 -8.09 2.10
N THR A 112 -8.84 -7.40 1.61
CA THR A 112 -10.00 -8.03 0.96
C THR A 112 -9.58 -8.78 -0.30
N LEU A 113 -8.75 -8.16 -1.15
CA LEU A 113 -8.23 -8.79 -2.37
C LEU A 113 -7.38 -10.02 -2.04
N PHE A 114 -6.43 -9.89 -1.11
CA PHE A 114 -5.65 -11.03 -0.64
C PHE A 114 -6.53 -12.18 -0.15
N GLU A 115 -7.58 -11.91 0.63
CA GLU A 115 -8.45 -12.98 1.13
C GLU A 115 -9.18 -13.73 0.02
N ASP A 116 -9.68 -13.01 -1.00
CA ASP A 116 -10.31 -13.64 -2.16
C ASP A 116 -9.30 -14.46 -2.98
N MET A 117 -8.07 -13.96 -3.15
CA MET A 117 -7.01 -14.70 -3.81
C MET A 117 -6.60 -15.96 -3.02
N HIS A 118 -6.36 -15.81 -1.71
CA HIS A 118 -5.96 -16.89 -0.81
C HIS A 118 -7.03 -17.98 -0.72
N ARG A 119 -8.32 -17.61 -0.66
CA ARG A 119 -9.44 -18.56 -0.71
C ARG A 119 -9.38 -19.42 -1.98
N SER A 120 -9.09 -18.81 -3.12
CA SER A 120 -8.96 -19.51 -4.40
C SER A 120 -7.72 -20.39 -4.45
N TRP A 121 -6.55 -19.88 -4.06
CA TRP A 121 -5.30 -20.67 -4.04
C TRP A 121 -5.42 -21.92 -3.17
N ARG A 122 -6.10 -21.85 -2.00
CA ARG A 122 -6.32 -23.05 -1.17
C ARG A 122 -7.01 -24.20 -1.91
N GLN A 123 -7.77 -23.91 -2.98
CA GLN A 123 -8.46 -24.91 -3.77
C GLN A 123 -7.67 -25.32 -5.01
N ILE A 124 -7.09 -24.35 -5.73
CA ILE A 124 -6.50 -24.59 -7.06
C ILE A 124 -4.98 -24.72 -7.04
N CYS A 125 -4.31 -24.15 -6.02
CA CYS A 125 -2.85 -24.15 -5.89
C CYS A 125 -2.43 -24.10 -4.40
N PRO A 126 -2.59 -25.20 -3.63
CA PRO A 126 -2.34 -25.21 -2.18
C PRO A 126 -0.90 -24.84 -1.79
N GLN A 127 0.09 -25.17 -2.63
CA GLN A 127 1.49 -24.77 -2.47
C GLN A 127 1.63 -23.24 -2.43
N MET A 128 0.95 -22.54 -3.34
CA MET A 128 0.95 -21.08 -3.36
C MET A 128 0.24 -20.49 -2.14
N ALA A 129 -0.86 -21.11 -1.69
CA ALA A 129 -1.56 -20.70 -0.47
C ALA A 129 -0.75 -20.88 0.83
N ALA A 130 0.29 -21.73 0.80
CA ALA A 130 1.17 -22.02 1.93
C ALA A 130 2.44 -21.16 1.94
N ALA A 131 2.72 -20.40 0.87
CA ALA A 131 3.88 -19.53 0.81
C ALA A 131 3.72 -18.32 1.75
N PRO A 132 4.84 -17.78 2.28
CA PRO A 132 4.82 -16.56 3.08
C PRO A 132 4.33 -15.38 2.25
N VAL A 133 3.53 -14.50 2.86
CA VAL A 133 3.01 -13.29 2.20
C VAL A 133 3.71 -12.05 2.72
N THR A 134 4.07 -11.14 1.82
CA THR A 134 4.57 -9.82 2.15
C THR A 134 3.58 -8.74 1.71
N PHE A 135 3.08 -7.96 2.66
CA PHE A 135 2.28 -6.77 2.38
C PHE A 135 3.16 -5.52 2.45
N LEU A 136 3.17 -4.70 1.40
CA LEU A 136 3.76 -3.37 1.42
C LEU A 136 2.71 -2.35 1.87
N GLU A 137 2.80 -1.93 3.14
CA GLU A 137 1.82 -1.05 3.79
C GLU A 137 2.50 -0.14 4.83
N THR A 138 2.29 1.17 4.70
CA THR A 138 2.92 2.19 5.56
C THR A 138 2.06 2.58 6.76
N SER A 139 0.73 2.48 6.65
CA SER A 139 -0.24 2.87 7.67
C SER A 139 -0.19 1.95 8.90
N PRO A 140 0.12 2.47 10.11
CA PRO A 140 0.10 1.67 11.34
C PRO A 140 -1.26 1.02 11.62
N TYR A 141 -2.35 1.71 11.26
CA TYR A 141 -3.70 1.19 11.42
C TYR A 141 -3.95 -0.05 10.55
N LEU A 142 -3.68 0.05 9.24
CA LEU A 142 -3.91 -1.06 8.31
C LEU A 142 -2.99 -2.25 8.59
N ARG A 143 -1.73 -1.99 9.00
CA ARG A 143 -0.81 -3.03 9.47
C ARG A 143 -1.39 -3.86 10.62
N ASN A 144 -2.03 -3.21 11.60
CA ASN A 144 -2.69 -3.90 12.71
C ASN A 144 -3.91 -4.70 12.24
N VAL A 145 -4.70 -4.16 11.31
CA VAL A 145 -5.83 -4.85 10.68
C VAL A 145 -5.37 -6.12 9.97
N LEU A 146 -4.34 -6.04 9.12
CA LEU A 146 -3.78 -7.17 8.39
C LEU A 146 -3.22 -8.25 9.33
N THR A 147 -2.45 -7.84 10.35
CA THR A 147 -1.90 -8.76 11.36
C THR A 147 -2.98 -9.52 12.09
N SER A 148 -4.06 -8.84 12.47
CA SER A 148 -5.17 -9.45 13.17
C SER A 148 -5.95 -10.41 12.24
N ARG A 149 -6.26 -9.96 11.01
CA ARG A 149 -7.04 -10.71 10.02
C ARG A 149 -6.34 -11.99 9.56
N PHE A 150 -5.01 -11.95 9.42
CA PHE A 150 -4.21 -13.05 8.86
C PHE A 150 -3.25 -13.68 9.87
N SER A 151 -3.59 -13.65 11.16
CA SER A 151 -2.76 -14.18 12.27
C SER A 151 -2.41 -15.68 12.18
N GLY A 152 -3.11 -16.45 11.33
CA GLY A 152 -2.84 -17.86 11.06
C GLY A 152 -1.91 -18.12 9.86
N LEU A 153 -1.42 -17.08 9.19
CA LEU A 153 -0.52 -17.15 8.05
C LEU A 153 0.86 -16.59 8.40
N ASP A 154 1.89 -17.01 7.67
CA ASP A 154 3.21 -16.39 7.74
C ASP A 154 3.17 -15.08 6.94
N ILE A 155 2.97 -13.97 7.65
CA ILE A 155 2.86 -12.64 7.05
C ILE A 155 4.05 -11.76 7.43
N HIS A 156 4.53 -11.01 6.45
CA HIS A 156 5.53 -9.96 6.61
C HIS A 156 4.95 -8.62 6.18
N LEU A 157 5.23 -7.56 6.95
CA LEU A 157 4.73 -6.23 6.67
C LEU A 157 5.91 -5.29 6.35
N ALA A 158 6.11 -5.00 5.07
CA ALA A 158 7.13 -4.07 4.59
C ALA A 158 6.60 -2.63 4.55
N LYS A 159 7.48 -1.64 4.77
CA LYS A 159 7.15 -0.21 4.57
C LYS A 159 7.71 0.35 3.26
N THR A 160 8.79 -0.25 2.76
CA THR A 160 9.42 0.07 1.48
C THR A 160 9.73 -1.22 0.75
N ALA A 161 9.96 -1.14 -0.56
CA ALA A 161 10.31 -2.29 -1.39
C ALA A 161 11.83 -2.59 -1.42
N ASP A 162 12.65 -1.80 -0.72
CA ASP A 162 14.12 -1.82 -0.86
C ASP A 162 14.77 -3.11 -0.36
N ASN A 163 14.10 -3.86 0.53
CA ASN A 163 14.66 -5.03 1.21
C ASN A 163 13.75 -6.26 1.05
N LEU A 164 13.12 -6.41 -0.12
CA LEU A 164 12.39 -7.65 -0.44
C LEU A 164 13.39 -8.80 -0.67
N PRO A 165 13.04 -10.04 -0.28
CA PRO A 165 13.93 -11.18 -0.49
C PRO A 165 14.15 -11.45 -1.98
N GLU A 166 15.36 -11.86 -2.34
CA GLU A 166 15.74 -12.24 -3.71
C GLU A 166 15.27 -13.67 -4.03
N VAL A 167 13.97 -13.87 -4.04
CA VAL A 167 13.29 -15.12 -4.38
C VAL A 167 12.17 -14.84 -5.39
N PRO A 168 11.67 -15.84 -6.13
CA PRO A 168 10.46 -15.69 -6.92
C PRO A 168 9.34 -14.97 -6.15
N LEU A 169 8.83 -13.89 -6.75
CA LEU A 169 7.78 -13.05 -6.19
C LEU A 169 6.56 -13.12 -7.10
N PHE A 170 5.43 -13.55 -6.54
CA PHE A 170 4.13 -13.51 -7.20
C PHE A 170 3.27 -12.48 -6.49
N GLY A 171 2.83 -11.44 -7.19
CA GLY A 171 2.14 -10.37 -6.50
C GLY A 171 1.33 -9.43 -7.35
N VAL A 172 0.64 -8.53 -6.66
CA VAL A 172 -0.30 -7.56 -7.24
C VAL A 172 -0.13 -6.19 -6.58
N ALA A 173 -0.35 -5.13 -7.37
CA ALA A 173 -0.38 -3.74 -6.92
C ALA A 173 -1.65 -3.08 -7.49
N ASN A 174 -2.81 -3.46 -6.95
CA ASN A 174 -4.09 -2.95 -7.42
C ASN A 174 -4.35 -1.55 -6.88
N GLU A 175 -4.63 -0.58 -7.77
CA GLU A 175 -4.90 0.82 -7.40
C GLU A 175 -3.79 1.47 -6.53
N PHE A 176 -2.55 1.04 -6.73
CA PHE A 176 -1.39 1.51 -5.95
C PHE A 176 -0.66 2.71 -6.57
N PHE A 177 -0.77 2.91 -7.89
CA PHE A 177 -0.04 3.93 -8.67
C PHE A 177 -0.93 5.09 -9.12
#